data_AF-A0A397W2A9-F1
#
_entry.id   AF-A0A397W2A9-F1
#
_cell.length_a   1.000
_cell.length_b   1.000
_cell.length_c   1.000
_cell.angle_alpha   90.00
_cell.angle_beta   90.00
_cell.angle_gamma   90.00
#
_symmetry.space_group_name_H-M   'P 1'
#
loop_
_entity.id
_entity.type
_entity.pdbx_description
1 polymer ?
#
loop_
_entity_poly.entity_id
_entity_poly.type
_entity_poly.pdbx_seq_one_letter_code
_entity_poly.pdbx_strand_id
1 'polypeptide(L)'
;MSHKANLNILSFEADGARSEFNAQSIITNEASNFLEYEDSFYKIHFKAPIYNGKLFIRIQDPKHAKKTARNQIFSGAKLLSLRINTICYDQLFKLAHQSQHFLLKRDVLNVDKQDDGAALRTFHSNNLKQILINDTLPDESVGLFEYLFVLGELFDAYLCRNIDHKIRIEMALRAYFFLNMWKKYIECCIIKYSTKWYNLQKSFISSQSFDIFISMVESLVMLVIAHREYYSQFPLLPWEHGTEALEHIFGISRRILPDFNFYEFFKIQQRVSFRDKISRAGLIDTSRDRNSAAGYIFDIDNASLSHEIIEKLCTWPTNEDIQECTRVAFNESILLVKYVHIYSYDNDESFIPEFTKSVEQIDDITNCEDNELIGKYNLFVI
;
A
#
# COMPACT_ATOMS: atom_id res chain seq x y z
N MET A 1 29.19 -0.45 -8.91
CA MET A 1 29.21 -0.11 -10.36
C MET A 1 28.55 1.24 -10.64
N SER A 2 27.35 1.50 -10.13
CA SER A 2 26.64 2.79 -10.25
C SER A 2 27.49 4.02 -9.89
N HIS A 3 28.19 3.98 -8.75
CA HIS A 3 29.10 5.06 -8.35
C HIS A 3 30.21 5.34 -9.38
N LYS A 4 30.76 4.30 -10.01
CA LYS A 4 31.78 4.45 -11.06
C LYS A 4 31.18 5.01 -12.37
N ALA A 5 29.89 4.79 -12.59
CA ALA A 5 29.13 5.29 -13.74
C ALA A 5 28.49 6.66 -13.49
N ASN A 6 28.77 7.31 -12.36
CA ASN A 6 28.16 8.56 -11.92
C ASN A 6 26.61 8.52 -11.86
N LEU A 7 26.05 7.33 -11.58
CA LEU A 7 24.62 7.15 -11.37
C LEU A 7 24.31 7.32 -9.88
N ASN A 8 23.35 8.20 -9.59
CA ASN A 8 22.79 8.37 -8.26
C ASN A 8 21.62 7.40 -8.09
N ILE A 9 21.82 6.39 -7.26
CA ILE A 9 20.75 5.50 -6.84
C ILE A 9 20.05 6.20 -5.67
N LEU A 10 18.75 6.44 -5.80
CA LEU A 10 17.92 7.01 -4.73
C LEU A 10 17.22 5.92 -3.92
N SER A 11 16.71 4.90 -4.62
CA SER A 11 15.94 3.83 -4.00
C SER A 11 16.31 2.46 -4.57
N PHE A 12 15.99 1.41 -3.82
CA PHE A 12 16.11 0.03 -4.24
C PHE A 12 14.90 -0.75 -3.75
N GLU A 13 14.47 -1.71 -4.57
CA GLU A 13 13.17 -2.34 -4.43
C GLU A 13 13.25 -3.86 -4.34
N ALA A 14 12.25 -4.44 -3.70
CA ALA A 14 12.07 -5.88 -3.50
C ALA A 14 10.59 -6.28 -3.68
N ASP A 15 10.36 -7.54 -4.03
CA ASP A 15 9.03 -8.12 -4.27
C ASP A 15 8.24 -8.42 -2.98
N GLY A 16 8.87 -8.21 -1.82
CA GLY A 16 8.30 -8.45 -0.50
C GLY A 16 8.56 -9.85 0.06
N ALA A 17 9.39 -10.67 -0.59
CA ALA A 17 9.91 -11.90 0.00
C ALA A 17 10.66 -11.61 1.30
N ARG A 18 10.51 -12.49 2.30
CA ARG A 18 11.05 -12.25 3.64
C ARG A 18 12.58 -12.10 3.64
N SER A 19 13.28 -12.85 2.80
CA SER A 19 14.73 -12.75 2.63
C SER A 19 15.14 -11.37 2.09
N GLU A 20 14.41 -10.83 1.13
CA GLU A 20 14.69 -9.54 0.53
C GLU A 20 14.40 -8.42 1.53
N PHE A 21 13.24 -8.44 2.18
CA PHE A 21 12.89 -7.49 3.24
C PHE A 21 13.92 -7.47 4.38
N ASN A 22 14.39 -8.65 4.80
CA ASN A 22 15.43 -8.76 5.81
C ASN A 22 16.75 -8.14 5.33
N ALA A 23 17.14 -8.37 4.07
CA ALA A 23 18.33 -7.76 3.49
C ALA A 23 18.22 -6.22 3.43
N GLN A 24 17.06 -5.69 3.02
CA GLN A 24 16.83 -4.24 3.05
C GLN A 24 16.94 -3.69 4.47
N SER A 25 16.42 -4.42 5.46
CA SER A 25 16.46 -4.03 6.87
C SER A 25 17.89 -4.02 7.43
N ILE A 26 18.73 -4.98 7.03
CA ILE A 26 20.15 -5.01 7.40
C ILE A 26 20.86 -3.75 6.86
N ILE A 27 20.64 -3.43 5.57
CA ILE A 27 21.20 -2.22 4.96
C ILE A 27 20.75 -0.98 5.73
N THR A 28 19.46 -0.82 6.04
CA THR A 28 19.00 0.35 6.80
C THR A 28 19.63 0.46 8.20
N ASN A 29 19.85 -0.66 8.88
CA ASN A 29 20.36 -0.69 10.25
C ASN A 29 21.88 -0.50 10.35
N GLU A 30 22.64 -0.80 9.30
CA GLU A 30 24.10 -0.62 9.27
C GLU A 30 24.54 0.82 8.95
N ALA A 31 23.62 1.68 8.52
CA ALA A 31 23.93 3.07 8.21
C ALA A 31 24.24 3.88 9.46
N SER A 32 25.19 4.81 9.35
CA SER A 32 25.56 5.74 10.45
C SER A 32 24.94 7.12 10.30
N ASN A 33 24.47 7.47 9.09
CA ASN A 33 23.87 8.76 8.78
C ASN A 33 22.49 8.52 8.17
N PHE A 34 21.54 9.40 8.49
CA PHE A 34 20.16 9.29 8.05
C PHE A 34 19.62 10.65 7.63
N LEU A 35 18.74 10.64 6.63
CA LEU A 35 17.72 11.67 6.48
C LEU A 35 16.55 11.24 7.35
N GLU A 36 16.05 12.13 8.18
CA GLU A 36 15.04 11.81 9.19
C GLU A 36 13.86 12.78 9.12
N TYR A 37 12.68 12.25 9.38
CA TYR A 37 11.47 13.01 9.64
C TYR A 37 10.93 12.61 11.01
N GLU A 38 10.75 13.61 11.86
CA GLU A 38 10.24 13.44 13.21
C GLU A 38 8.97 14.27 13.43
N ASP A 39 7.92 13.61 13.91
CA ASP A 39 6.79 14.27 14.54
C ASP A 39 6.68 13.78 15.98
N SER A 40 7.15 14.61 16.90
CA SER A 40 7.18 14.24 18.32
C SER A 40 5.80 14.20 18.98
N PHE A 41 4.79 14.86 18.37
CA PHE A 41 3.43 14.84 18.87
C PHE A 41 2.77 13.52 18.53
N TYR A 42 2.95 12.98 17.33
CA TYR A 42 2.40 11.68 16.89
C TYR A 42 3.36 10.49 17.05
N LYS A 43 4.54 10.72 17.64
CA LYS A 43 5.65 9.76 17.80
C LYS A 43 6.03 9.08 16.48
N ILE A 44 6.03 9.83 15.40
CA ILE A 44 6.55 9.38 14.10
C ILE A 44 8.05 9.65 14.07
N HIS A 45 8.82 8.62 13.74
CA HIS A 45 10.22 8.72 13.37
C HIS A 45 10.46 7.87 12.12
N PHE A 46 10.58 8.54 10.98
CA PHE A 46 10.89 7.90 9.70
C PHE A 46 12.30 8.25 9.28
N LYS A 47 13.02 7.28 8.70
CA LYS A 47 14.41 7.50 8.33
C LYS A 47 14.82 6.79 7.05
N ALA A 48 15.71 7.44 6.31
CA ALA A 48 16.35 6.89 5.12
C ALA A 48 17.87 6.92 5.29
N PRO A 49 18.56 5.79 5.13
CA PRO A 49 20.01 5.72 5.30
C PRO A 49 20.74 6.53 4.22
N ILE A 50 21.86 7.16 4.63
CA ILE A 50 22.77 7.91 3.76
C ILE A 50 24.13 7.20 3.74
N TYR A 51 24.53 6.74 2.56
CA TYR A 51 25.85 6.16 2.32
C TYR A 51 26.65 7.04 1.37
N ASN A 52 27.83 7.48 1.82
CA ASN A 52 28.74 8.33 1.03
C ASN A 52 28.03 9.58 0.44
N GLY A 53 27.16 10.21 1.23
CA GLY A 53 26.38 11.37 0.81
C GLY A 53 25.22 11.08 -0.15
N LYS A 54 24.88 9.81 -0.38
CA LYS A 54 23.74 9.39 -1.23
C LYS A 54 22.67 8.71 -0.40
N LEU A 55 21.41 9.03 -0.67
CA LEU A 55 20.25 8.43 -0.02
C LEU A 55 19.95 7.04 -0.57
N PHE A 56 19.50 6.15 0.30
CA PHE A 56 19.11 4.78 -0.05
C PHE A 56 17.76 4.45 0.56
N ILE A 57 16.68 4.75 -0.15
CA ILE A 57 15.32 4.47 0.31
C ILE A 57 14.92 3.04 -0.09
N ARG A 58 14.56 2.23 0.89
CA ARG A 58 14.00 0.89 0.65
C ARG A 58 12.57 1.02 0.14
N ILE A 59 12.23 0.32 -0.95
CA ILE A 59 10.88 0.27 -1.50
C ILE A 59 10.39 -1.18 -1.52
N GLN A 60 9.11 -1.34 -1.27
CA GLN A 60 8.37 -2.58 -1.45
C GLN A 60 7.47 -2.42 -2.66
N ASP A 61 7.44 -3.41 -3.56
CA ASP A 61 6.65 -3.33 -4.77
C ASP A 61 5.15 -3.15 -4.46
N PRO A 62 4.52 -2.04 -4.90
CA PRO A 62 3.13 -1.76 -4.57
C PRO A 62 2.14 -2.78 -5.14
N LYS A 63 2.39 -3.37 -6.31
CA LYS A 63 1.53 -4.40 -6.90
C LYS A 63 1.63 -5.70 -6.13
N HIS A 64 2.83 -6.11 -5.72
CA HIS A 64 3.02 -7.28 -4.86
C HIS A 64 2.45 -7.07 -3.45
N ALA A 65 2.57 -5.87 -2.90
CA ALA A 65 1.93 -5.52 -1.64
C ALA A 65 0.40 -5.59 -1.73
N LYS A 66 -0.21 -5.11 -2.83
CA LYS A 66 -1.65 -5.22 -3.11
C LYS A 66 -2.10 -6.69 -3.17
N LYS A 67 -1.33 -7.55 -3.86
CA LYS A 67 -1.56 -9.01 -3.86
C LYS A 67 -1.44 -9.61 -2.46
N THR A 68 -0.44 -9.20 -1.69
CA THR A 68 -0.20 -9.66 -0.32
C THR A 68 -1.35 -9.32 0.61
N ALA A 69 -1.90 -8.10 0.52
CA ALA A 69 -3.07 -7.67 1.27
C ALA A 69 -4.30 -8.51 0.92
N ARG A 70 -4.63 -8.64 -0.37
CA ARG A 70 -5.72 -9.51 -0.83
C ARG A 70 -5.56 -10.91 -0.23
N ASN A 71 -4.37 -11.51 -0.36
CA ASN A 71 -4.09 -12.87 0.11
C ASN A 71 -4.27 -13.05 1.64
N GLN A 72 -4.23 -11.98 2.46
CA GLN A 72 -4.56 -12.10 3.89
C GLN A 72 -6.03 -12.46 4.12
N ILE A 73 -6.95 -11.97 3.28
CA ILE A 73 -8.40 -12.27 3.38
C ILE A 73 -8.68 -13.73 3.03
N PHE A 74 -7.93 -14.29 2.08
CA PHE A 74 -8.08 -15.67 1.60
C PHE A 74 -7.38 -16.72 2.49
N SER A 75 -6.70 -16.28 3.55
CA SER A 75 -5.98 -17.18 4.44
C SER A 75 -6.96 -17.90 5.39
N GLY A 76 -7.38 -19.12 5.06
CA GLY A 76 -8.23 -19.95 5.92
C GLY A 76 -7.63 -20.33 7.29
N ALA A 77 -6.35 -20.04 7.52
CA ALA A 77 -5.69 -20.22 8.81
C ALA A 77 -5.87 -19.03 9.78
N LYS A 78 -6.53 -17.95 9.33
CA LYS A 78 -6.67 -16.69 10.06
C LYS A 78 -8.11 -16.22 10.05
N LEU A 79 -8.49 -15.55 11.14
CA LEU A 79 -9.73 -14.80 11.28
C LEU A 79 -9.37 -13.35 11.64
N LEU A 80 -9.22 -12.52 10.62
CA LEU A 80 -8.89 -11.10 10.82
C LEU A 80 -10.03 -10.44 11.60
N SER A 81 -9.74 -9.97 12.82
CA SER A 81 -10.75 -9.53 13.78
C SER A 81 -10.68 -8.02 13.98
N LEU A 82 -11.79 -7.32 13.79
CA LEU A 82 -11.98 -5.89 14.05
C LEU A 82 -13.18 -5.73 14.99
N ARG A 83 -12.98 -5.94 16.29
CA ARG A 83 -14.02 -5.96 17.35
C ARG A 83 -15.37 -6.55 16.95
N ILE A 84 -16.30 -5.73 16.44
CA ILE A 84 -17.66 -6.15 16.07
C ILE A 84 -17.72 -6.85 14.69
N ASN A 85 -16.64 -6.79 13.91
CA ASN A 85 -16.52 -7.34 12.58
C ASN A 85 -15.36 -8.33 12.45
N THR A 86 -15.47 -9.15 11.41
CA THR A 86 -14.37 -9.96 10.90
C THR A 86 -14.19 -9.70 9.41
N ILE A 87 -12.96 -9.81 8.93
CA ILE A 87 -12.63 -9.75 7.51
C ILE A 87 -12.37 -11.17 7.03
N CYS A 88 -13.24 -11.67 6.14
CA CYS A 88 -13.26 -13.07 5.73
C CYS A 88 -13.51 -13.23 4.22
N TYR A 89 -13.02 -14.34 3.69
CA TYR A 89 -13.22 -14.72 2.29
C TYR A 89 -14.69 -14.79 1.86
N ASP A 90 -15.60 -15.24 2.74
CA ASP A 90 -17.01 -15.43 2.40
C ASP A 90 -17.69 -14.11 2.02
N GLN A 91 -17.26 -12.98 2.59
CA GLN A 91 -17.75 -11.65 2.24
C GLN A 91 -17.39 -11.32 0.78
N LEU A 92 -16.14 -11.52 0.36
CA LEU A 92 -15.74 -11.33 -1.05
C LEU A 92 -16.45 -12.33 -1.98
N PHE A 93 -16.65 -13.56 -1.54
CA PHE A 93 -17.37 -14.58 -2.30
C PHE A 93 -18.81 -14.14 -2.57
N LYS A 94 -19.51 -13.58 -1.58
CA LYS A 94 -20.87 -13.04 -1.74
C LYS A 94 -20.91 -11.91 -2.75
N LEU A 95 -19.98 -10.94 -2.68
CA LEU A 95 -19.89 -9.82 -3.63
C LEU A 95 -19.73 -10.31 -5.07
N ALA A 96 -18.85 -11.28 -5.32
CA ALA A 96 -18.64 -11.86 -6.65
C ALA A 96 -19.85 -12.66 -7.20
N HIS A 97 -20.88 -12.93 -6.37
CA HIS A 97 -22.09 -13.66 -6.74
C HIS A 97 -23.36 -12.80 -6.71
N GLN A 98 -23.25 -11.50 -6.46
CA GLN A 98 -24.36 -10.56 -6.61
C GLN A 98 -24.76 -10.42 -8.09
N SER A 99 -25.99 -9.93 -8.35
CA SER A 99 -26.48 -9.71 -9.72
C SER A 99 -25.67 -8.65 -10.48
N GLN A 100 -25.16 -7.64 -9.78
CA GLN A 100 -24.16 -6.69 -10.26
C GLN A 100 -22.87 -6.93 -9.49
N HIS A 101 -21.84 -7.43 -10.17
CA HIS A 101 -20.56 -7.78 -9.55
C HIS A 101 -19.39 -7.15 -10.31
N PHE A 102 -18.42 -6.59 -9.59
CA PHE A 102 -17.20 -6.01 -10.13
C PHE A 102 -16.07 -7.04 -10.04
N LEU A 103 -16.04 -7.76 -8.93
CA LEU A 103 -15.27 -8.99 -8.79
C LEU A 103 -15.76 -10.04 -9.77
N LEU A 104 -14.82 -10.70 -10.43
CA LEU A 104 -15.10 -11.85 -11.27
C LEU A 104 -15.14 -13.11 -10.40
N LYS A 105 -15.94 -14.11 -10.77
CA LYS A 105 -16.00 -15.38 -10.04
C LYS A 105 -14.62 -16.04 -9.88
N ARG A 106 -13.73 -15.91 -10.87
CA ARG A 106 -12.34 -16.40 -10.81
C ARG A 106 -11.46 -15.66 -9.80
N ASP A 107 -11.85 -14.47 -9.38
CA ASP A 107 -11.11 -13.68 -8.39
C ASP A 107 -11.33 -14.24 -6.98
N VAL A 108 -12.35 -15.08 -6.80
CA VAL A 108 -12.69 -15.70 -5.52
C VAL A 108 -12.64 -17.24 -5.58
N LEU A 109 -12.86 -17.84 -6.75
CA LEU A 109 -12.80 -19.29 -6.97
C LEU A 109 -11.50 -19.70 -7.66
N ASN A 110 -10.84 -20.75 -7.15
CA ASN A 110 -9.58 -21.28 -7.69
C ASN A 110 -8.53 -20.16 -7.89
N VAL A 111 -8.40 -19.33 -6.87
CA VAL A 111 -7.63 -18.09 -6.89
C VAL A 111 -6.18 -18.34 -7.27
N ASP A 112 -5.74 -17.66 -8.32
CA ASP A 112 -4.32 -17.39 -8.54
C ASP A 112 -3.87 -16.26 -7.60
N LYS A 113 -2.92 -16.59 -6.71
CA LYS A 113 -2.34 -15.65 -5.74
C LYS A 113 -1.44 -14.61 -6.40
N GLN A 114 -1.07 -14.83 -7.67
CA GLN A 114 -0.22 -13.93 -8.47
C GLN A 114 -1.02 -13.07 -9.46
N ASP A 115 -2.36 -13.20 -9.52
CA ASP A 115 -3.20 -12.40 -10.42
C ASP A 115 -3.31 -10.94 -9.93
N ASP A 116 -2.55 -10.06 -10.59
CA ASP A 116 -2.57 -8.60 -10.37
C ASP A 116 -3.96 -8.00 -10.63
N GLY A 117 -4.70 -8.54 -11.61
CA GLY A 117 -6.02 -8.04 -11.98
C GLY A 117 -7.07 -8.35 -10.92
N ALA A 118 -7.01 -9.52 -10.31
CA ALA A 118 -7.87 -9.86 -9.19
C ALA A 118 -7.55 -9.00 -7.95
N ALA A 119 -6.26 -8.73 -7.69
CA ALA A 119 -5.84 -7.80 -6.64
C ALA A 119 -6.34 -6.37 -6.93
N LEU A 120 -6.17 -5.87 -8.16
CA LEU A 120 -6.69 -4.56 -8.58
C LEU A 120 -8.20 -4.47 -8.34
N ARG A 121 -8.98 -5.46 -8.82
CA ARG A 121 -10.44 -5.44 -8.66
C ARG A 121 -10.90 -5.50 -7.21
N THR A 122 -10.15 -6.21 -6.36
CA THR A 122 -10.46 -6.33 -4.91
C THR A 122 -10.41 -4.98 -4.21
N PHE A 123 -9.40 -4.18 -4.51
CA PHE A 123 -9.21 -2.87 -3.90
C PHE A 123 -9.76 -1.72 -4.74
N HIS A 124 -10.60 -1.97 -5.73
CA HIS A 124 -11.12 -0.91 -6.60
C HIS A 124 -12.32 -0.20 -5.97
N SER A 125 -12.49 1.10 -6.22
CA SER A 125 -13.68 1.86 -5.76
C SER A 125 -15.01 1.22 -6.16
N ASN A 126 -15.10 0.61 -7.33
CA ASN A 126 -16.31 -0.06 -7.78
C ASN A 126 -16.66 -1.29 -6.93
N ASN A 127 -15.65 -1.99 -6.40
CA ASN A 127 -15.88 -3.07 -5.44
C ASN A 127 -16.29 -2.51 -4.07
N LEU A 128 -15.67 -1.41 -3.62
CA LEU A 128 -16.09 -0.73 -2.39
C LEU A 128 -17.56 -0.28 -2.46
N LYS A 129 -17.98 0.28 -3.60
CA LYS A 129 -19.38 0.69 -3.83
C LYS A 129 -20.34 -0.50 -3.79
N GLN A 130 -19.91 -1.71 -4.15
CA GLN A 130 -20.76 -2.91 -4.08
C GLN A 130 -21.03 -3.39 -2.66
N ILE A 131 -20.20 -3.00 -1.70
CA ILE A 131 -20.42 -3.30 -0.29
C ILE A 131 -21.58 -2.46 0.26
N LEU A 132 -21.82 -1.28 -0.32
CA LEU A 132 -22.91 -0.39 0.08
C LEU A 132 -24.25 -0.93 -0.40
N ILE A 133 -25.25 -0.91 0.48
CA ILE A 133 -26.65 -1.26 0.17
C ILE A 133 -27.47 0.02 0.30
N ASN A 134 -28.07 0.50 -0.79
CA ASN A 134 -28.79 1.78 -0.84
C ASN A 134 -27.95 2.94 -0.27
N ASP A 135 -26.69 3.04 -0.71
CA ASP A 135 -25.70 4.02 -0.25
C ASP A 135 -25.39 3.98 1.26
N THR A 136 -25.79 2.92 1.96
CA THR A 136 -25.53 2.71 3.39
C THR A 136 -24.58 1.52 3.57
N LEU A 137 -23.59 1.65 4.45
CA LEU A 137 -22.64 0.58 4.76
C LEU A 137 -23.26 -0.36 5.81
N PRO A 138 -23.51 -1.65 5.50
CA PRO A 138 -24.08 -2.58 6.47
C PRO A 138 -23.09 -2.90 7.60
N ASP A 139 -23.58 -2.96 8.84
CA ASP A 139 -22.79 -3.21 10.05
C ASP A 139 -21.85 -4.41 9.91
N GLU A 140 -22.30 -5.51 9.32
CA GLU A 140 -21.52 -6.75 9.13
C GLU A 140 -20.36 -6.63 8.13
N SER A 141 -20.40 -5.63 7.24
CA SER A 141 -19.42 -5.42 6.16
C SER A 141 -18.45 -4.27 6.44
N VAL A 142 -18.64 -3.54 7.54
CA VAL A 142 -17.81 -2.40 7.92
C VAL A 142 -16.33 -2.75 7.95
N GLY A 143 -15.97 -3.82 8.68
CA GLY A 143 -14.57 -4.21 8.80
C GLY A 143 -13.91 -4.57 7.46
N LEU A 144 -14.65 -5.19 6.53
CA LEU A 144 -14.15 -5.45 5.17
C LEU A 144 -13.98 -4.14 4.40
N PHE A 145 -14.97 -3.26 4.46
CA PHE A 145 -14.93 -1.96 3.78
C PHE A 145 -13.72 -1.15 4.22
N GLU A 146 -13.51 -0.97 5.53
CA GLU A 146 -12.37 -0.23 6.07
C GLU A 146 -11.03 -0.85 5.67
N TYR A 147 -10.91 -2.18 5.74
CA TYR A 147 -9.70 -2.87 5.31
C TYR A 147 -9.37 -2.61 3.84
N LEU A 148 -10.38 -2.73 2.96
CA LEU A 148 -10.20 -2.50 1.53
C LEU A 148 -9.97 -1.02 1.21
N PHE A 149 -10.63 -0.11 1.91
CA PHE A 149 -10.47 1.33 1.75
C PHE A 149 -9.06 1.77 2.15
N VAL A 150 -8.66 1.50 3.40
CA VAL A 150 -7.37 1.96 3.96
C VAL A 150 -6.18 1.40 3.19
N LEU A 151 -6.19 0.09 2.88
CA LEU A 151 -5.09 -0.50 2.12
C LEU A 151 -5.17 -0.13 0.63
N GLY A 152 -6.37 0.01 0.06
CA GLY A 152 -6.57 0.49 -1.30
C GLY A 152 -5.92 1.87 -1.51
N GLU A 153 -6.18 2.80 -0.60
CA GLU A 153 -5.57 4.12 -0.61
C GLU A 153 -4.04 4.08 -0.44
N LEU A 154 -3.51 3.22 0.44
CA LEU A 154 -2.05 3.05 0.55
C LEU A 154 -1.43 2.63 -0.79
N PHE A 155 -2.07 1.71 -1.52
CA PHE A 155 -1.55 1.28 -2.82
C PHE A 155 -1.71 2.35 -3.90
N ASP A 156 -2.81 3.11 -3.87
CA ASP A 156 -3.07 4.16 -4.84
C ASP A 156 -2.21 5.40 -4.58
N ALA A 157 -1.77 5.63 -3.34
CA ALA A 157 -0.75 6.61 -3.00
C ALA A 157 0.59 6.35 -3.72
N TYR A 158 0.82 5.13 -4.20
CA TYR A 158 1.91 4.80 -5.11
C TYR A 158 1.46 4.78 -6.57
N LEU A 159 0.40 4.04 -6.87
CA LEU A 159 0.05 3.65 -8.24
C LEU A 159 -0.77 4.69 -9.01
N CYS A 160 -1.56 5.51 -8.32
CA CYS A 160 -2.39 6.52 -8.98
C CYS A 160 -1.53 7.67 -9.49
N ARG A 161 -1.76 8.11 -10.74
CA ARG A 161 -0.94 9.14 -11.41
C ARG A 161 -1.40 10.57 -11.21
N ASN A 162 -2.63 10.74 -10.71
CA ASN A 162 -3.31 12.03 -10.67
C ASN A 162 -3.28 12.70 -9.29
N ILE A 163 -2.73 12.03 -8.28
CA ILE A 163 -2.72 12.46 -6.88
C ILE A 163 -1.45 13.26 -6.59
N ASP A 164 -1.58 14.39 -5.89
CA ASP A 164 -0.46 15.20 -5.42
C ASP A 164 0.23 14.60 -4.17
N HIS A 165 1.36 15.18 -3.78
CA HIS A 165 2.15 14.63 -2.68
C HIS A 165 1.50 14.76 -1.30
N LYS A 166 0.63 15.76 -1.06
CA LYS A 166 -0.04 15.92 0.24
C LYS A 166 -1.06 14.81 0.44
N ILE A 167 -1.91 14.58 -0.56
CA ILE A 167 -2.93 13.51 -0.51
C ILE A 167 -2.26 12.13 -0.40
N ARG A 168 -1.14 11.90 -1.10
CA ARG A 168 -0.36 10.64 -0.96
C ARG A 168 0.11 10.41 0.46
N ILE A 169 0.62 11.46 1.12
CA ILE A 169 1.07 11.39 2.50
C ILE A 169 -0.10 11.11 3.44
N GLU A 170 -1.23 11.80 3.28
CA GLU A 170 -2.44 11.56 4.07
C GLU A 170 -2.91 10.10 3.94
N MET A 171 -3.01 9.58 2.72
CA MET A 171 -3.38 8.18 2.44
C MET A 171 -2.45 7.17 3.12
N ALA A 172 -1.14 7.39 2.99
CA ALA A 172 -0.15 6.51 3.61
C ALA A 172 -0.21 6.58 5.15
N LEU A 173 -0.25 7.78 5.72
CA LEU A 173 -0.32 7.96 7.17
C LEU A 173 -1.63 7.44 7.75
N ARG A 174 -2.75 7.51 7.02
CA ARG A 174 -4.02 6.90 7.43
C ARG A 174 -3.86 5.39 7.59
N ALA A 175 -3.22 4.74 6.63
CA ALA A 175 -2.89 3.32 6.75
C ALA A 175 -1.93 3.03 7.92
N TYR A 176 -0.94 3.89 8.15
CA TYR A 176 -0.02 3.76 9.29
C TYR A 176 -0.76 3.78 10.63
N PHE A 177 -1.57 4.80 10.88
CA PHE A 177 -2.28 4.93 12.15
C PHE A 177 -3.32 3.83 12.33
N PHE A 178 -4.15 3.55 11.31
CA PHE A 178 -5.15 2.48 11.37
C PHE A 178 -4.53 1.11 11.66
N LEU A 179 -3.47 0.72 10.95
CA LEU A 179 -2.83 -0.59 11.14
C LEU A 179 -2.22 -0.75 12.54
N ASN A 180 -1.60 0.30 13.06
CA ASN A 180 -1.03 0.29 14.40
C ASN A 180 -2.10 0.28 15.51
N MET A 181 -3.19 1.06 15.35
CA MET A 181 -4.34 1.02 16.26
C MET A 181 -4.99 -0.36 16.26
N TRP A 182 -5.18 -0.96 15.07
CA TRP A 182 -5.70 -2.31 14.95
C TRP A 182 -4.80 -3.35 15.63
N LYS A 183 -3.48 -3.28 15.41
CA LYS A 183 -2.51 -4.17 16.07
C LYS A 183 -2.59 -4.04 17.60
N LYS A 184 -2.57 -2.81 18.11
CA LYS A 184 -2.66 -2.53 19.55
C LYS A 184 -3.96 -3.05 20.16
N TYR A 185 -5.07 -2.88 19.45
CA TYR A 185 -6.36 -3.44 19.87
C TYR A 185 -6.29 -4.96 20.06
N ILE A 186 -5.68 -5.70 19.11
CA ILE A 186 -5.50 -7.15 19.24
C ILE A 186 -4.58 -7.50 20.43
N GLU A 187 -3.50 -6.74 20.64
CA GLU A 187 -2.61 -6.91 21.80
C GLU A 187 -3.36 -6.70 23.14
N CYS A 188 -4.21 -5.68 23.24
CA CYS A 188 -5.04 -5.45 24.41
C CYS A 188 -6.07 -6.57 24.61
N CYS A 189 -6.67 -7.10 23.54
CA CYS A 189 -7.58 -8.24 23.63
C CYS A 189 -6.90 -9.52 24.12
N ILE A 190 -5.64 -9.74 23.74
CA ILE A 190 -4.83 -10.86 24.25
C ILE A 190 -4.70 -10.77 25.77
N ILE A 191 -4.45 -9.57 26.30
CA ILE A 191 -4.31 -9.32 27.75
C ILE A 191 -5.67 -9.45 28.46
N LYS A 192 -6.72 -8.81 27.95
CA LYS A 192 -8.05 -8.75 28.59
C LYS A 192 -8.80 -10.08 28.56
N TYR A 193 -8.74 -10.82 27.45
CA TYR A 193 -9.60 -11.99 27.23
C TYR A 193 -8.87 -13.34 27.23
N SER A 194 -7.57 -13.38 26.90
CA SER A 194 -6.67 -14.56 26.81
C SER A 194 -6.09 -14.78 25.40
N THR A 195 -4.84 -15.26 25.37
CA THR A 195 -4.13 -15.81 24.21
C THR A 195 -4.83 -16.99 23.53
N LYS A 196 -5.80 -17.62 24.20
CA LYS A 196 -6.62 -18.69 23.63
C LYS A 196 -7.57 -18.16 22.55
N TRP A 197 -8.11 -16.96 22.72
CA TRP A 197 -9.13 -16.37 21.85
C TRP A 197 -8.54 -15.38 20.86
N TYR A 198 -7.58 -14.57 21.32
CA TYR A 198 -6.88 -13.60 20.48
C TYR A 198 -5.42 -14.01 20.31
N ASN A 199 -4.90 -13.88 19.09
CA ASN A 199 -3.51 -14.14 18.79
C ASN A 199 -3.10 -13.32 17.56
N LEU A 200 -2.01 -12.56 17.61
CA LEU A 200 -1.55 -11.76 16.46
C LEU A 200 -1.34 -12.61 15.18
N GLN A 201 -0.97 -13.88 15.30
CA GLN A 201 -0.78 -14.75 14.14
C GLN A 201 -2.09 -15.18 13.48
N LYS A 202 -3.20 -15.21 14.23
CA LYS A 202 -4.50 -15.73 13.78
C LYS A 202 -5.57 -14.64 13.65
N SER A 203 -5.54 -13.63 14.51
CA SER A 203 -6.55 -12.56 14.64
C SER A 203 -6.18 -11.27 13.89
N PHE A 204 -4.96 -11.19 13.36
CA PHE A 204 -4.42 -10.02 12.68
C PHE A 204 -3.74 -10.43 11.35
N ILE A 205 -3.42 -9.44 10.51
CA ILE A 205 -2.60 -9.68 9.31
C ILE A 205 -1.24 -10.27 9.71
N SER A 206 -0.58 -10.95 8.77
CA SER A 206 0.74 -11.52 9.07
C SER A 206 1.72 -10.44 9.50
N SER A 207 2.64 -10.77 10.41
CA SER A 207 3.71 -9.85 10.82
C SER A 207 4.49 -9.35 9.61
N GLN A 208 4.75 -10.23 8.63
CA GLN A 208 5.39 -9.84 7.37
C GLN A 208 4.56 -8.81 6.59
N SER A 209 3.26 -9.01 6.42
CA SER A 209 2.38 -8.06 5.74
C SER A 209 2.33 -6.72 6.47
N PHE A 210 2.25 -6.75 7.80
CA PHE A 210 2.31 -5.54 8.62
C PHE A 210 3.63 -4.79 8.41
N ASP A 211 4.76 -5.48 8.52
CA ASP A 211 6.10 -4.89 8.31
C ASP A 211 6.22 -4.28 6.91
N ILE A 212 5.71 -4.95 5.87
CA ILE A 212 5.68 -4.45 4.49
C ILE A 212 4.85 -3.16 4.40
N PHE A 213 3.61 -3.15 4.89
CA PHE A 213 2.74 -1.98 4.79
C PHE A 213 3.28 -0.78 5.57
N ILE A 214 3.83 -0.99 6.77
CA ILE A 214 4.48 0.09 7.53
C ILE A 214 5.73 0.60 6.80
N SER A 215 6.53 -0.30 6.23
CA SER A 215 7.70 0.08 5.43
C SER A 215 7.32 0.88 4.18
N MET A 216 6.18 0.57 3.54
CA MET A 216 5.68 1.36 2.42
C MET A 216 5.37 2.78 2.87
N VAL A 217 4.60 2.98 3.95
CA VAL A 217 4.31 4.32 4.48
C VAL A 217 5.59 5.12 4.73
N GLU A 218 6.53 4.55 5.49
CA GLU A 218 7.80 5.20 5.79
C GLU A 218 8.52 5.60 4.49
N SER A 219 8.62 4.66 3.55
CA SER A 219 9.35 4.90 2.31
C SER A 219 8.70 5.94 1.40
N LEU A 220 7.37 6.05 1.35
CA LEU A 220 6.67 7.06 0.55
C LEU A 220 6.95 8.46 1.09
N VAL A 221 6.83 8.65 2.42
CA VAL A 221 7.12 9.93 3.06
C VAL A 221 8.59 10.30 2.87
N MET A 222 9.50 9.35 3.06
CA MET A 222 10.93 9.58 2.82
C MET A 222 11.26 9.87 1.35
N LEU A 223 10.56 9.28 0.39
CA LEU A 223 10.72 9.59 -1.04
C LEU A 223 10.33 11.05 -1.34
N VAL A 224 9.20 11.51 -0.81
CA VAL A 224 8.75 12.90 -1.00
C VAL A 224 9.76 13.88 -0.41
N ILE A 225 10.23 13.63 0.82
CA ILE A 225 11.22 14.49 1.50
C ILE A 225 12.56 14.47 0.75
N ALA A 226 13.04 13.29 0.34
CA ALA A 226 14.27 13.14 -0.40
C ALA A 226 14.23 13.87 -1.76
N HIS A 227 13.12 13.76 -2.49
CA HIS A 227 12.98 14.51 -3.73
C HIS A 227 12.94 16.02 -3.48
N ARG A 228 12.17 16.48 -2.49
CA ARG A 228 12.14 17.90 -2.11
C ARG A 228 13.53 18.47 -1.83
N GLU A 229 14.36 17.72 -1.11
CA GLU A 229 15.67 18.21 -0.65
C GLU A 229 16.80 18.06 -1.66
N TYR A 230 16.78 16.99 -2.47
CA TYR A 230 17.90 16.63 -3.33
C TYR A 230 17.58 16.66 -4.84
N TYR A 231 16.30 16.56 -5.22
CA TYR A 231 15.86 16.38 -6.61
C TYR A 231 14.63 17.21 -6.97
N SER A 232 14.47 18.41 -6.39
CA SER A 232 13.25 19.21 -6.48
C SER A 232 12.86 19.63 -7.91
N GLN A 233 13.80 19.57 -8.85
CA GLN A 233 13.60 19.86 -10.27
C GLN A 233 12.96 18.71 -11.05
N PHE A 234 12.95 17.48 -10.49
CA PHE A 234 12.44 16.29 -11.14
C PHE A 234 11.15 15.83 -10.46
N PRO A 235 10.08 15.52 -11.24
CA PRO A 235 8.85 15.01 -10.65
C PRO A 235 9.11 13.66 -9.97
N LEU A 236 8.53 13.47 -8.80
CA LEU A 236 8.48 12.14 -8.18
C LEU A 236 7.36 11.35 -8.85
N LEU A 237 7.69 10.16 -9.38
CA LEU A 237 6.75 9.24 -10.03
C LEU A 237 6.66 7.95 -9.20
N PRO A 238 5.85 7.89 -8.12
CA PRO A 238 5.89 6.76 -7.18
C PRO A 238 5.62 5.40 -7.81
N TRP A 239 4.81 5.35 -8.87
CA TRP A 239 4.51 4.11 -9.61
C TRP A 239 5.70 3.57 -10.43
N GLU A 240 6.74 4.36 -10.67
CA GLU A 240 8.00 3.91 -11.29
C GLU A 240 8.95 3.26 -10.27
N HIS A 241 8.64 3.38 -8.97
CA HIS A 241 9.32 2.62 -7.91
C HIS A 241 8.61 1.26 -7.75
N GLY A 242 8.64 0.49 -8.84
CA GLY A 242 8.04 -0.84 -9.02
C GLY A 242 9.03 -1.87 -9.62
N THR A 243 8.88 -3.17 -9.33
CA THR A 243 9.65 -4.24 -10.01
C THR A 243 9.06 -4.61 -11.38
N GLU A 244 7.94 -4.00 -11.76
CA GLU A 244 7.20 -4.24 -13.00
C GLU A 244 8.09 -4.19 -14.26
N ALA A 245 9.03 -3.25 -14.33
CA ALA A 245 9.95 -3.15 -15.46
C ALA A 245 10.80 -4.42 -15.64
N LEU A 246 11.24 -5.03 -14.53
CA LEU A 246 11.99 -6.29 -14.56
C LEU A 246 11.09 -7.48 -14.89
N GLU A 247 9.88 -7.52 -14.34
CA GLU A 247 8.89 -8.56 -14.65
C GLU A 247 8.57 -8.59 -16.14
N HIS A 248 8.45 -7.42 -16.78
CA HIS A 248 8.25 -7.29 -18.21
C HIS A 248 9.42 -7.79 -19.04
N ILE A 249 10.66 -7.41 -18.67
CA ILE A 249 11.87 -7.93 -19.32
C ILE A 249 11.88 -9.47 -19.26
N PHE A 250 11.55 -10.05 -18.11
CA PHE A 250 11.44 -11.50 -17.98
C PHE A 250 10.27 -12.08 -18.78
N GLY A 251 9.13 -11.38 -18.83
CA GLY A 251 7.98 -11.74 -19.64
C GLY A 251 8.30 -11.83 -21.14
N ILE A 252 9.02 -10.84 -21.68
CA ILE A 252 9.52 -10.88 -23.06
C ILE A 252 10.55 -11.99 -23.24
N SER A 253 11.46 -12.15 -22.28
CA SER A 253 12.52 -13.16 -22.34
C SER A 253 11.95 -14.58 -22.43
N ARG A 254 10.94 -14.90 -21.60
CA ARG A 254 10.26 -16.22 -21.63
C ARG A 254 9.48 -16.48 -22.92
N ARG A 255 9.08 -15.45 -23.66
CA ARG A 255 8.48 -15.62 -25.00
C ARG A 255 9.50 -15.99 -26.06
N ILE A 256 10.75 -15.54 -25.88
CA ILE A 256 11.86 -15.88 -26.78
C ILE A 256 12.36 -17.29 -26.46
N LEU A 257 12.56 -17.57 -25.17
CA LEU A 257 13.03 -18.85 -24.66
C LEU A 257 12.38 -19.09 -23.29
N PRO A 258 11.40 -20.02 -23.16
CA PRO A 258 10.63 -20.17 -21.91
C PRO A 258 11.45 -20.48 -20.66
N ASP A 259 12.38 -21.43 -20.77
CA ASP A 259 13.19 -21.92 -19.64
C ASP A 259 14.67 -21.63 -19.87
N PHE A 260 15.02 -20.34 -19.94
CA PHE A 260 16.40 -19.93 -20.17
C PHE A 260 17.27 -20.07 -18.91
N ASN A 261 18.52 -20.50 -19.07
CA ASN A 261 19.56 -20.33 -18.06
C ASN A 261 20.22 -18.93 -18.15
N PHE A 262 21.10 -18.60 -17.20
CA PHE A 262 21.75 -17.29 -17.15
C PHE A 262 22.55 -16.93 -18.42
N TYR A 263 23.25 -17.90 -19.00
CA TYR A 263 24.03 -17.68 -20.23
C TYR A 263 23.12 -17.45 -21.45
N GLU A 264 22.00 -18.15 -21.51
CA GLU A 264 20.98 -17.96 -22.55
C GLU A 264 20.28 -16.61 -22.40
N PHE A 265 19.97 -16.18 -21.17
CA PHE A 265 19.46 -14.84 -20.89
C PHE A 265 20.38 -13.76 -21.46
N PHE A 266 21.69 -13.88 -21.20
CA PHE A 266 22.69 -12.97 -21.72
C PHE A 266 22.69 -12.91 -23.26
N LYS A 267 22.53 -14.05 -23.93
CA LYS A 267 22.45 -14.11 -25.41
C LYS A 267 21.21 -13.44 -25.99
N ILE A 268 20.09 -13.47 -25.28
CA ILE A 268 18.82 -12.94 -25.79
C ILE A 268 18.58 -11.48 -25.44
N GLN A 269 19.41 -10.82 -24.62
CA GLN A 269 19.20 -9.43 -24.18
C GLN A 269 18.93 -8.45 -25.32
N GLN A 270 19.70 -8.53 -26.41
CA GLN A 270 19.48 -7.67 -27.58
C GLN A 270 18.10 -7.93 -28.22
N ARG A 271 17.71 -9.21 -28.35
CA ARG A 271 16.40 -9.60 -28.90
C ARG A 271 15.25 -9.13 -28.01
N VAL A 272 15.44 -9.18 -26.69
CA VAL A 272 14.48 -8.65 -25.71
C VAL A 272 14.33 -7.15 -25.92
N SER A 273 15.43 -6.39 -26.00
CA SER A 273 15.39 -4.94 -26.22
C SER A 273 14.70 -4.55 -27.53
N PHE A 274 14.97 -5.26 -28.63
CA PHE A 274 14.28 -5.01 -29.90
C PHE A 274 12.78 -5.32 -29.82
N ARG A 275 12.40 -6.46 -29.24
CA ARG A 275 10.98 -6.81 -29.07
C ARG A 275 10.24 -5.82 -28.19
N ASP A 276 10.87 -5.35 -27.12
CA ASP A 276 10.32 -4.34 -26.23
C ASP A 276 10.07 -3.01 -26.97
N LYS A 277 11.02 -2.56 -27.80
CA LYS A 277 10.84 -1.38 -28.67
C LYS A 277 9.70 -1.55 -29.68
N ILE A 278 9.62 -2.70 -30.34
CA ILE A 278 8.57 -3.00 -31.33
C ILE A 278 7.19 -3.05 -30.63
N SER A 279 7.13 -3.64 -29.45
CA SER A 279 5.92 -3.67 -28.63
C SER A 279 5.48 -2.27 -28.22
N ARG A 280 6.40 -1.43 -27.72
CA ARG A 280 6.09 -0.04 -27.36
C ARG A 280 5.68 0.82 -28.55
N ALA A 281 6.14 0.50 -29.76
CA ALA A 281 5.71 1.15 -30.98
C ALA A 281 4.31 0.71 -31.46
N GLY A 282 3.64 -0.21 -30.75
CA GLY A 282 2.32 -0.73 -31.14
C GLY A 282 2.34 -1.63 -32.37
N LEU A 283 3.54 -2.07 -32.81
CA LEU A 283 3.71 -2.85 -34.04
C LEU A 283 3.44 -4.35 -33.83
N ILE A 284 3.49 -4.82 -32.57
CA ILE A 284 3.13 -6.18 -32.18
C ILE A 284 2.32 -6.08 -30.89
N ASP A 285 1.13 -6.67 -30.88
CA ASP A 285 0.39 -6.84 -29.64
C ASP A 285 1.05 -7.93 -28.80
N THR A 286 1.67 -7.51 -27.71
CA THR A 286 2.27 -8.41 -26.73
C THR A 286 1.36 -8.58 -25.51
N SER A 287 0.20 -7.92 -25.44
CA SER A 287 -0.75 -8.18 -24.36
C SER A 287 -1.28 -9.61 -24.50
N ARG A 288 -1.30 -10.38 -23.41
CA ARG A 288 -2.18 -11.55 -23.35
C ARG A 288 -3.59 -11.00 -23.15
N ASP A 289 -4.57 -11.64 -23.79
CA ASP A 289 -5.98 -11.33 -23.56
C ASP A 289 -6.26 -11.19 -22.06
N ARG A 290 -6.95 -10.11 -21.67
CA ARG A 290 -7.43 -9.82 -20.30
C ARG A 290 -8.29 -10.97 -19.69
N ASN A 291 -8.60 -11.98 -20.50
CA ASN A 291 -9.36 -13.18 -20.17
C ASN A 291 -8.52 -14.33 -19.60
N SER A 292 -7.19 -14.33 -19.69
CA SER A 292 -6.38 -15.35 -19.00
C SER A 292 -6.04 -14.91 -17.58
N ALA A 293 -6.32 -15.74 -16.57
CA ALA A 293 -5.87 -15.54 -15.18
C ALA A 293 -4.33 -15.58 -15.02
N ALA A 294 -3.60 -15.92 -16.10
CA ALA A 294 -2.17 -16.09 -16.12
C ALA A 294 -1.49 -14.99 -16.96
N GLY A 295 -0.92 -13.98 -16.31
CA GLY A 295 -0.07 -12.98 -16.95
C GLY A 295 0.10 -11.73 -16.09
N TYR A 296 1.29 -11.15 -16.18
CA TYR A 296 1.58 -9.82 -15.65
C TYR A 296 0.69 -8.78 -16.35
N ILE A 297 -0.03 -7.96 -15.58
CA ILE A 297 -0.72 -6.80 -16.13
C ILE A 297 0.29 -5.68 -16.24
N PHE A 298 0.74 -5.46 -17.47
CA PHE A 298 1.70 -4.42 -17.78
C PHE A 298 0.97 -3.15 -18.20
N ASP A 299 1.16 -2.08 -17.42
CA ASP A 299 0.54 -0.79 -17.66
C ASP A 299 1.63 0.28 -17.90
N ILE A 300 2.54 0.01 -18.85
CA ILE A 300 3.30 1.10 -19.47
C ILE A 300 2.34 1.83 -20.39
N ASP A 301 1.65 2.79 -19.79
CA ASP A 301 0.90 3.75 -20.55
C ASP A 301 1.91 4.65 -21.30
N ASN A 302 1.93 4.54 -22.62
CA ASN A 302 2.69 5.41 -23.52
C ASN A 302 2.11 6.85 -23.56
N ALA A 303 1.04 7.12 -22.81
CA ALA A 303 0.43 8.43 -22.71
C ALA A 303 1.38 9.40 -21.99
N SER A 304 1.77 10.47 -22.69
CA SER A 304 2.48 11.58 -22.07
C SER A 304 1.65 12.15 -20.92
N LEU A 305 2.23 12.23 -19.71
CA LEU A 305 1.61 12.94 -18.60
C LEU A 305 1.31 14.38 -19.02
N SER A 306 0.13 14.88 -18.63
CA SER A 306 -0.20 16.29 -18.88
C SER A 306 0.76 17.19 -18.09
N HIS A 307 0.99 18.41 -18.61
CA HIS A 307 1.83 19.39 -17.91
C HIS A 307 1.32 19.69 -16.50
N GLU A 308 0.00 19.74 -16.31
CA GLU A 308 -0.63 19.97 -15.01
C GLU A 308 -0.29 18.86 -14.00
N ILE A 309 -0.26 17.59 -14.42
CA ILE A 309 0.11 16.47 -13.55
C ILE A 309 1.59 16.56 -13.18
N ILE A 310 2.46 16.87 -14.15
CA ILE A 310 3.91 17.02 -13.90
C ILE A 310 4.15 18.14 -12.88
N GLU A 311 3.48 19.28 -13.03
CA GLU A 311 3.58 20.41 -12.10
C GLU A 311 3.15 20.04 -10.68
N LYS A 312 2.04 19.29 -10.54
CA LYS A 312 1.59 18.74 -9.25
C LYS A 312 2.66 17.83 -8.62
N LEU A 313 3.32 16.99 -9.42
CA LEU A 313 4.37 16.06 -8.95
C LEU A 313 5.73 16.74 -8.68
N CYS A 314 5.87 18.01 -9.04
CA CYS A 314 7.00 18.88 -8.69
C CYS A 314 6.66 19.89 -7.57
N THR A 315 5.45 19.82 -7.00
CA THR A 315 5.03 20.69 -5.89
C THR A 315 5.26 19.99 -4.57
N TRP A 316 6.24 20.46 -3.80
CA TRP A 316 6.71 19.76 -2.60
C TRP A 316 6.09 20.32 -1.31
N PRO A 317 5.56 19.46 -0.42
CA PRO A 317 5.04 19.90 0.88
C PRO A 317 6.16 20.36 1.82
N THR A 318 5.91 21.41 2.60
CA THR A 318 6.81 21.82 3.70
C THR A 318 6.69 20.85 4.88
N ASN A 319 7.53 20.99 5.91
CA ASN A 319 7.40 20.15 7.10
C ASN A 319 6.07 20.41 7.84
N GLU A 320 5.60 21.67 7.84
CA GLU A 320 4.29 22.05 8.39
C GLU A 320 3.14 21.42 7.61
N ASP A 321 3.25 21.36 6.28
CA ASP A 321 2.27 20.65 5.44
C ASP A 321 2.22 19.16 5.79
N ILE A 322 3.38 18.51 5.98
CA ILE A 322 3.44 17.09 6.35
C ILE A 322 2.85 16.89 7.76
N GLN A 323 3.13 17.78 8.71
CA GLN A 323 2.53 17.74 10.06
C GLN A 323 1.01 17.88 10.02
N GLU A 324 0.49 18.77 9.17
CA GLU A 324 -0.95 18.92 8.96
C GLU A 324 -1.56 17.65 8.32
N CYS A 325 -0.91 17.08 7.31
CA CYS A 325 -1.32 15.78 6.74
C CYS A 325 -1.34 14.68 7.81
N THR A 326 -0.33 14.65 8.70
CA THR A 326 -0.26 13.72 9.84
C THR A 326 -1.46 13.90 10.77
N ARG A 327 -1.80 15.14 11.12
CA ARG A 327 -2.96 15.46 11.98
C ARG A 327 -4.27 15.01 11.33
N VAL A 328 -4.47 15.30 10.05
CA VAL A 328 -5.66 14.88 9.29
C VAL A 328 -5.76 13.35 9.26
N ALA A 329 -4.68 12.67 8.86
CA ALA A 329 -4.63 11.21 8.78
C ALA A 329 -4.87 10.53 10.14
N PHE A 330 -4.33 11.08 11.23
CA PHE A 330 -4.58 10.58 12.58
C PHE A 330 -6.07 10.70 12.96
N ASN A 331 -6.67 11.87 12.76
CA ASN A 331 -8.07 12.12 13.09
C ASN A 331 -9.01 11.21 12.30
N GLU A 332 -8.76 11.05 11.00
CA GLU A 332 -9.55 10.14 10.16
C GLU A 332 -9.37 8.68 10.59
N SER A 333 -8.15 8.27 10.97
CA SER A 333 -7.91 6.93 11.48
C SER A 333 -8.66 6.67 12.80
N ILE A 334 -8.75 7.68 13.69
CA ILE A 334 -9.57 7.62 14.90
C ILE A 334 -11.05 7.42 14.56
N LEU A 335 -11.57 8.12 13.55
CA LEU A 335 -12.96 7.96 13.10
C LEU A 335 -13.22 6.54 12.56
N LEU A 336 -12.31 6.00 11.75
CA LEU A 336 -12.40 4.62 11.25
C LEU A 336 -12.43 3.62 12.41
N VAL A 337 -11.46 3.68 13.32
CA VAL A 337 -11.43 2.72 14.45
C VAL A 337 -12.60 2.90 15.44
N LYS A 338 -13.19 4.10 15.54
CA LYS A 338 -14.44 4.33 16.28
C LYS A 338 -15.61 3.61 15.64
N TYR A 339 -15.69 3.61 14.31
CA TYR A 339 -16.78 3.04 13.56
C TYR A 339 -16.83 1.50 13.66
N VAL A 340 -15.67 0.82 13.68
CA VAL A 340 -15.57 -0.61 14.07
C VAL A 340 -15.56 -0.85 15.58
N HIS A 341 -15.90 0.16 16.38
CA HIS A 341 -15.94 0.13 17.84
C HIS A 341 -14.62 -0.25 18.52
N ILE A 342 -13.47 -0.26 17.84
CA ILE A 342 -12.17 -0.48 18.51
C ILE A 342 -11.99 0.55 19.65
N TYR A 343 -12.52 1.75 19.48
CA TYR A 343 -12.40 2.88 20.41
C TYR A 343 -13.47 2.96 21.54
N SER A 344 -14.61 2.25 21.47
CA SER A 344 -15.75 2.55 22.37
C SER A 344 -16.05 1.44 23.40
N TYR A 345 -15.81 1.64 24.70
CA TYR A 345 -16.88 1.50 25.73
C TYR A 345 -16.40 1.74 27.16
N ASP A 346 -15.10 1.63 27.41
CA ASP A 346 -14.52 2.02 28.68
C ASP A 346 -13.58 3.18 28.34
N ASN A 347 -13.56 4.27 29.11
CA ASN A 347 -12.60 5.39 29.01
C ASN A 347 -11.13 4.94 29.27
N ASP A 348 -10.78 3.74 28.82
CA ASP A 348 -9.47 3.15 28.89
C ASP A 348 -8.64 3.71 27.73
N GLU A 349 -7.96 4.82 28.00
CA GLU A 349 -6.88 5.40 27.20
C GLU A 349 -5.80 4.36 26.79
N SER A 350 -5.82 3.16 27.42
CA SER A 350 -4.94 2.01 27.16
C SER A 350 -5.00 1.42 25.75
N PHE A 351 -6.05 1.70 24.96
CA PHE A 351 -6.21 1.18 23.59
C PHE A 351 -5.55 2.06 22.53
N ILE A 352 -5.15 3.29 22.86
CA ILE A 352 -4.42 4.15 21.94
C ILE A 352 -2.98 3.62 21.93
N PRO A 353 -2.40 3.25 20.76
CA PRO A 353 -0.95 3.18 20.69
C PRO A 353 -0.46 4.55 21.14
N GLU A 354 0.60 4.56 21.92
CA GLU A 354 1.12 5.72 22.61
C GLU A 354 1.62 6.75 21.56
N PHE A 355 0.73 7.33 20.76
CA PHE A 355 1.04 8.18 19.63
C PHE A 355 1.12 9.62 20.09
N THR A 356 0.24 10.05 21.00
CA THR A 356 0.21 11.41 21.51
C THR A 356 0.99 11.57 22.81
N LYS A 357 1.71 12.70 22.96
CA LYS A 357 2.14 13.19 24.28
C LYS A 357 0.93 13.87 24.91
N SER A 358 0.45 13.34 26.04
CA SER A 358 -0.73 13.76 26.82
C SER A 358 -2.09 13.47 26.17
N VAL A 359 -2.91 12.71 26.89
CA VAL A 359 -4.23 12.24 26.47
C VAL A 359 -5.34 13.30 26.68
N GLU A 360 -4.99 14.48 27.20
CA GLU A 360 -5.94 15.51 27.62
C GLU A 360 -6.58 16.33 26.48
N GLN A 361 -6.20 16.15 25.21
CA GLN A 361 -6.74 16.93 24.08
C GLN A 361 -7.68 16.17 23.15
N ILE A 362 -7.96 14.89 23.41
CA ILE A 362 -8.90 14.12 22.56
C ILE A 362 -10.35 14.55 22.81
N ASP A 363 -10.65 15.08 24.00
CA ASP A 363 -12.01 15.47 24.40
C ASP A 363 -12.58 16.63 23.58
N ASP A 364 -11.77 17.53 23.02
CA ASP A 364 -12.24 18.64 22.18
C ASP A 364 -12.66 18.22 20.75
N ILE A 365 -12.37 16.97 20.34
CA ILE A 365 -12.68 16.43 19.00
C ILE A 365 -14.04 15.68 19.00
N THR A 366 -14.65 15.48 20.17
CA THR A 366 -15.76 14.53 20.39
C THR A 366 -17.16 15.00 19.93
N ASN A 367 -17.30 16.19 19.35
CA ASN A 367 -18.61 16.75 18.96
C ASN A 367 -18.96 16.69 17.46
N CYS A 368 -18.28 15.87 16.64
CA CYS A 368 -18.69 15.66 15.24
C CYS A 368 -19.59 14.43 15.12
N GLU A 369 -20.84 14.69 14.71
CA GLU A 369 -21.94 13.74 14.59
C GLU A 369 -21.61 12.51 13.71
N ASP A 370 -22.08 11.34 14.14
CA ASP A 370 -21.83 9.99 13.61
C ASP A 370 -22.36 9.72 12.18
N ASN A 371 -22.87 10.72 11.44
CA ASN A 371 -23.60 10.51 10.18
C ASN A 371 -22.93 11.06 8.91
N GLU A 372 -21.65 11.47 8.95
CA GLU A 372 -21.02 12.19 7.83
C GLU A 372 -19.79 11.51 7.20
N LEU A 373 -19.58 10.19 7.35
CA LEU A 373 -18.47 9.51 6.67
C LEU A 373 -18.71 9.31 5.16
N ILE A 374 -19.96 9.03 4.73
CA ILE A 374 -20.28 8.72 3.32
C ILE A 374 -19.99 9.91 2.39
N GLY A 375 -20.16 11.14 2.88
CA GLY A 375 -19.86 12.37 2.12
C GLY A 375 -18.38 12.76 2.11
N LYS A 376 -17.56 12.20 3.00
CA LYS A 376 -16.11 12.49 3.13
C LYS A 376 -15.20 11.45 2.48
N TYR A 377 -15.71 10.27 2.13
CA TYR A 377 -14.97 9.36 1.27
C TYR A 377 -14.88 9.97 -0.13
N ASN A 378 -13.89 10.83 -0.35
CA ASN A 378 -13.36 10.99 -1.70
C ASN A 378 -12.84 9.60 -2.09
N LEU A 379 -13.66 8.84 -2.82
CA LEU A 379 -13.28 7.56 -3.42
C LEU A 379 -12.22 7.84 -4.49
N PHE A 380 -11.01 8.17 -4.04
CA PHE A 380 -9.80 8.22 -4.86
C PHE A 380 -9.25 6.84 -5.14
N VAL A 381 -9.84 5.82 -4.50
CA VAL A 381 -9.54 4.42 -4.75
C VAL A 381 -9.86 4.13 -6.22
N ILE A 382 -8.85 3.78 -7.02
CA ILE A 382 -9.01 3.58 -8.47
C ILE A 382 -10.15 2.64 -8.74
#